data_AF-A0A0G1XG96-F1
#
_entry.id   AF-A0A0G1XG96-F1
#
_cell.length_a   1.000
_cell.length_b   1.000
_cell.length_c   1.000
_cell.angle_alpha   90.00
_cell.angle_beta   90.00
_cell.angle_gamma   90.00
#
_symmetry.space_group_name_H-M   'P 1'
#
loop_
_entity.id
_entity.type
_entity.pdbx_description
1 polymer ?
#
loop_
_entity_poly.entity_id
_entity_poly.type
_entity_poly.pdbx_seq_one_letter_code
_entity_poly.pdbx_strand_id
1 'polypeptide(L)'
;SNYLENVSVAIGEGARCVVSRQDIMENGKQVVWKNPYGRTTIDYILVRNPGTGGPNTVIARDLFFSVKGYDPKLPPSEDKAMILEVLRAGVPVTTLSDNAVIVGKDRGEFYLTSYARLAEGVFQFTRKYGKLMSFEQYLYNWSKILYFRYRAGQKWLWPLAKGLHLLSRVFSPFTLIRNS
;
A
#
# COMPACT_ATOMS: atom_id res chain seq x y z
N SER A 1 18.61 16.39 0.23
CA SER A 1 17.15 16.44 0.45
C SER A 1 16.90 17.26 1.69
N ASN A 2 16.10 18.33 1.63
CA ASN A 2 15.68 19.06 2.83
C ASN A 2 14.31 18.52 3.30
N TYR A 3 14.31 17.26 3.72
CA TYR A 3 13.09 16.49 3.93
C TYR A 3 12.10 17.17 4.88
N LEU A 4 12.61 17.63 6.03
CA LEU A 4 11.80 18.26 7.06
C LEU A 4 11.29 19.64 6.62
N GLU A 5 12.08 20.39 5.86
CA GLU A 5 11.65 21.68 5.32
C GLU A 5 10.46 21.51 4.37
N ASN A 6 10.55 20.60 3.39
CA ASN A 6 9.47 20.33 2.45
C ASN A 6 8.19 19.85 3.14
N VAL A 7 8.32 18.99 4.15
CA VAL A 7 7.16 18.56 4.97
C VAL A 7 6.60 19.74 5.77
N SER A 8 7.45 20.57 6.36
CA SER A 8 7.04 21.74 7.14
C SER A 8 6.28 22.76 6.28
N VAL A 9 6.71 22.98 5.03
CA VAL A 9 6.00 23.84 4.07
C VAL A 9 4.59 23.28 3.81
N ALA A 10 4.48 22.00 3.47
CA ALA A 10 3.18 21.37 3.23
C ALA A 10 2.25 21.45 4.46
N ILE A 11 2.79 21.28 5.67
CA ILE A 11 2.02 21.45 6.91
C ILE A 11 1.58 22.92 7.09
N GLY A 12 2.46 23.88 6.81
CA GLY A 12 2.14 25.31 6.84
C GLY A 12 1.04 25.71 5.84
N GLU A 13 0.95 25.00 4.72
CA GLU A 13 -0.13 25.13 3.72
C GLU A 13 -1.43 24.38 4.12
N GLY A 14 -1.45 23.75 5.29
CA GLY A 14 -2.64 23.10 5.86
C GLY A 14 -2.69 21.58 5.67
N ALA A 15 -1.64 20.94 5.14
CA ALA A 15 -1.62 19.49 5.02
C ALA A 15 -1.63 18.81 6.40
N ARG A 16 -2.57 17.89 6.60
CA ARG A 16 -2.69 17.10 7.84
C ARG A 16 -2.16 15.68 7.71
N CYS A 17 -1.99 15.19 6.49
CA CYS A 17 -1.36 13.91 6.19
C CYS A 17 -0.50 14.09 4.93
N VAL A 18 0.80 13.89 5.08
CA VAL A 18 1.81 14.06 4.02
C VAL A 18 2.47 12.71 3.77
N VAL A 19 2.58 12.32 2.50
CA VAL A 19 3.30 11.09 2.10
C VAL A 19 4.37 11.46 1.07
N SER A 20 5.62 11.20 1.42
CA SER A 20 6.78 11.42 0.56
C SER A 20 7.11 10.18 -0.26
N ARG A 21 7.94 10.27 -1.30
CA ARG A 21 8.42 9.06 -2.00
C ARG A 21 9.42 8.28 -1.14
N GLN A 22 9.62 7.00 -1.46
CA GLN A 22 10.65 6.15 -0.86
C GLN A 22 11.72 5.87 -1.91
N ASP A 23 12.97 6.12 -1.54
CA ASP A 23 14.15 5.81 -2.34
C ASP A 23 14.97 4.73 -1.62
N ILE A 24 15.79 4.00 -2.36
CA ILE A 24 16.74 3.00 -1.85
C ILE A 24 18.14 3.33 -2.33
N MET A 25 19.15 2.80 -1.66
CA MET A 25 20.54 2.84 -2.11
C MET A 25 20.86 1.56 -2.88
N GLU A 26 21.20 1.68 -4.16
CA GLU A 26 21.67 0.58 -5.01
C GLU A 26 23.02 0.95 -5.62
N ASN A 27 24.05 0.11 -5.40
CA ASN A 27 25.42 0.33 -5.90
C ASN A 27 25.97 1.74 -5.58
N GLY A 28 25.71 2.22 -4.35
CA GLY A 28 26.14 3.56 -3.90
C GLY A 28 25.34 4.73 -4.48
N LYS A 29 24.31 4.47 -5.29
CA LYS A 29 23.43 5.49 -5.88
C LYS A 29 22.04 5.44 -5.26
N GLN A 30 21.45 6.61 -5.04
CA GLN A 30 20.05 6.73 -4.64
C GLN A 30 19.16 6.51 -5.86
N VAL A 31 18.21 5.57 -5.77
CA VAL A 31 17.23 5.27 -6.83
C VAL A 31 15.82 5.30 -6.28
N VAL A 32 14.88 5.78 -7.09
CA VAL A 32 13.46 5.84 -6.72
C VAL A 32 12.91 4.43 -6.60
N TRP A 33 12.33 4.09 -5.44
CA TRP A 33 11.73 2.79 -5.21
C TRP A 33 10.21 2.81 -5.31
N LYS A 34 9.55 3.70 -4.55
CA LYS A 34 8.09 3.84 -4.54
C LYS A 34 7.68 5.30 -4.50
N ASN A 35 6.70 5.67 -5.32
CA ASN A 35 6.18 7.03 -5.38
C ASN A 35 4.64 7.03 -5.33
N PRO A 36 4.03 7.64 -4.29
CA PRO A 36 2.57 7.66 -4.09
C PRO A 36 1.84 8.71 -4.93
N TYR A 37 2.56 9.59 -5.64
CA TYR A 37 1.97 10.66 -6.43
C TYR A 37 0.88 10.16 -7.39
N GLY A 38 -0.30 10.79 -7.33
CA GLY A 38 -1.48 10.44 -8.14
C GLY A 38 -2.13 9.09 -7.79
N ARG A 39 -1.74 8.43 -6.70
CA ARG A 39 -2.20 7.06 -6.33
C ARG A 39 -2.83 6.97 -4.95
N THR A 40 -3.05 8.09 -4.27
CA THR A 40 -3.65 8.19 -2.92
C THR A 40 -5.17 8.35 -2.98
N THR A 41 -5.85 7.58 -3.83
CA THR A 41 -7.32 7.54 -3.89
C THR A 41 -7.86 6.31 -3.18
N ILE A 42 -9.12 6.37 -2.71
CA ILE A 42 -9.81 5.23 -2.08
C ILE A 42 -9.78 4.02 -3.03
N ASP A 43 -10.16 4.20 -4.29
CA ASP A 43 -10.21 3.12 -5.28
C ASP A 43 -8.86 2.46 -5.51
N TYR A 44 -7.77 3.24 -5.57
CA TYR A 44 -6.43 2.69 -5.74
C TYR A 44 -6.02 1.88 -4.50
N ILE A 45 -6.26 2.43 -3.30
CA ILE A 45 -5.82 1.84 -2.03
C ILE A 45 -6.56 0.53 -1.71
N LEU A 46 -7.83 0.43 -2.11
CA LEU A 46 -8.62 -0.80 -1.94
C LEU A 46 -7.98 -2.00 -2.63
N VAL A 47 -7.17 -1.79 -3.68
CA VAL A 47 -6.51 -2.87 -4.43
C VAL A 47 -4.98 -2.90 -4.30
N ARG A 48 -4.31 -1.77 -4.07
CA ARG A 48 -2.84 -1.65 -4.09
C ARG A 48 -2.33 -0.75 -2.97
N ASN A 49 -1.13 -1.01 -2.47
CA ASN A 49 -0.43 -0.01 -1.66
C ASN A 49 0.25 0.98 -2.64
N PRO A 50 -0.05 2.29 -2.58
CA PRO A 50 0.53 3.29 -3.49
C PRO A 50 2.01 3.59 -3.24
N GLY A 51 2.62 2.96 -2.23
CA GLY A 51 3.95 3.30 -1.74
C GLY A 51 3.92 4.02 -0.41
N THR A 52 2.83 3.91 0.34
CA THR A 52 2.69 4.43 1.69
C THR A 52 3.26 3.42 2.67
N GLY A 53 4.08 3.89 3.58
CA GLY A 53 4.64 3.18 4.71
C GLY A 53 4.79 4.10 5.92
N GLY A 54 5.01 3.52 7.10
CA GLY A 54 5.39 4.29 8.30
C GLY A 54 6.53 5.28 8.06
N PRO A 55 7.66 4.88 7.44
CA PRO A 55 8.83 5.77 7.29
C PRO A 55 8.61 7.01 6.42
N ASN A 56 7.66 6.98 5.47
CA ASN A 56 7.44 8.09 4.53
C ASN A 56 6.14 8.85 4.76
N THR A 57 5.46 8.61 5.88
CA THR A 57 4.19 9.26 6.24
C THR A 57 4.40 10.20 7.43
N VAL A 58 3.96 11.45 7.29
CA VAL A 58 3.81 12.40 8.39
C VAL A 58 2.33 12.72 8.54
N ILE A 59 1.80 12.58 9.75
CA ILE A 59 0.37 12.74 10.04
C ILE A 59 0.18 13.58 11.31
N ALA A 60 -0.80 14.48 11.28
CA ALA A 60 -1.20 15.25 12.44
C ALA A 60 -1.59 14.30 13.58
N ARG A 61 -1.09 14.56 14.80
CA ARG A 61 -1.25 13.66 15.95
C ARG A 61 -2.73 13.37 16.25
N ASP A 62 -3.55 14.41 16.26
CA ASP A 62 -4.99 14.31 16.54
C ASP A 62 -5.73 13.49 15.47
N LEU A 63 -5.37 13.68 14.19
CA LEU A 63 -5.87 12.88 13.08
C LEU A 63 -5.48 11.41 13.20
N PHE A 64 -4.22 11.12 13.55
CA PHE A 64 -3.75 9.74 13.72
C PHE A 64 -4.59 8.98 14.76
N PHE A 65 -4.91 9.63 15.89
CA PHE A 65 -5.76 9.02 16.91
C PHE A 65 -7.23 8.94 16.48
N SER A 66 -7.76 9.94 15.78
CA SER A 66 -9.16 9.91 15.32
C SER A 66 -9.43 8.80 14.29
N VAL A 67 -8.44 8.49 13.44
CA VAL A 67 -8.49 7.36 12.48
C VAL A 67 -8.04 6.02 13.07
N LYS A 68 -7.75 5.98 14.39
CA LYS A 68 -7.34 4.79 15.17
C LYS A 68 -5.96 4.21 14.82
N GLY A 69 -5.10 4.98 14.16
CA GLY A 69 -3.72 4.61 13.86
C GLY A 69 -3.57 3.33 13.02
N TYR A 70 -2.50 2.56 13.28
CA TYR A 70 -2.24 1.29 12.60
C TYR A 70 -3.06 0.15 13.18
N ASP A 71 -3.76 -0.60 12.32
CA ASP A 71 -4.55 -1.75 12.74
C ASP A 71 -3.67 -3.01 12.90
N PRO A 72 -3.49 -3.52 14.14
CA PRO A 72 -2.62 -4.68 14.39
C PRO A 72 -3.16 -5.99 13.79
N LYS A 73 -4.42 -6.02 13.32
CA LYS A 73 -5.01 -7.19 12.65
C LYS A 73 -4.69 -7.24 11.16
N LEU A 74 -4.01 -6.23 10.61
CA LEU A 74 -3.73 -6.11 9.17
C LEU A 74 -2.26 -6.29 8.75
N PRO A 75 -1.39 -7.12 9.37
CA PRO A 75 -0.04 -7.30 8.83
C PRO A 75 -0.02 -8.34 7.70
N PRO A 76 0.49 -8.04 6.47
CA PRO A 76 0.93 -6.77 5.92
C PRO A 76 -0.20 -6.07 5.13
N SER A 77 -0.57 -4.85 5.52
CA SER A 77 -1.61 -3.96 4.95
C SER A 77 -1.93 -2.76 5.85
N GLU A 78 -1.38 -2.71 7.06
CA GLU A 78 -1.57 -1.68 8.08
C GLU A 78 -1.31 -0.26 7.57
N ASP A 79 -0.25 -0.06 6.78
CA ASP A 79 0.10 1.26 6.26
C ASP A 79 -0.96 1.81 5.31
N LYS A 80 -1.34 1.01 4.30
CA LYS A 80 -2.36 1.42 3.33
C LYS A 80 -3.75 1.52 3.97
N ALA A 81 -4.00 0.73 5.02
CA ALA A 81 -5.25 0.80 5.77
C ALA A 81 -5.36 2.10 6.56
N MET A 82 -4.29 2.55 7.22
CA MET A 82 -4.26 3.84 7.91
C MET A 82 -4.53 5.00 6.93
N ILE A 83 -3.89 5.00 5.74
CA ILE A 83 -4.15 6.00 4.70
C ILE A 83 -5.59 5.93 4.19
N LEU A 84 -6.16 4.73 4.05
CA LEU A 84 -7.58 4.58 3.69
C LEU A 84 -8.50 5.22 4.74
N GLU A 85 -8.23 5.03 6.04
CA GLU A 85 -9.05 5.66 7.08
C GLU A 85 -8.92 7.20 7.08
N VAL A 86 -7.73 7.75 6.78
CA VAL A 86 -7.54 9.20 6.57
C VAL A 86 -8.42 9.73 5.44
N LEU A 87 -8.40 9.06 4.27
CA LEU A 87 -9.24 9.45 3.14
C LEU A 87 -10.74 9.32 3.44
N ARG A 88 -11.14 8.27 4.18
CA ARG A 88 -12.53 8.06 4.60
C ARG A 88 -13.02 9.09 5.62
N ALA A 89 -12.11 9.69 6.39
CA ALA A 89 -12.41 10.83 7.25
C ALA A 89 -12.56 12.15 6.48
N GLY A 90 -12.46 12.13 5.14
CA GLY A 90 -12.54 13.32 4.30
C GLY A 90 -11.28 14.19 4.31
N VAL A 91 -10.16 13.68 4.86
CA VAL A 91 -8.91 14.42 4.91
C VAL A 91 -8.06 14.07 3.68
N PRO A 92 -7.64 15.06 2.87
CA PRO A 92 -6.78 14.79 1.72
C PRO A 92 -5.37 14.36 2.17
N VAL A 93 -4.75 13.51 1.35
CA VAL A 93 -3.37 13.06 1.54
C VAL A 93 -2.48 13.81 0.56
N THR A 94 -1.66 14.71 1.08
CA THR A 94 -0.72 15.50 0.28
C THR A 94 0.51 14.64 -0.06
N THR A 95 0.78 14.44 -1.35
CA THR A 95 1.95 13.68 -1.80
C THR A 95 3.09 14.61 -2.20
N LEU A 96 4.29 14.35 -1.70
CA LEU A 96 5.50 15.06 -2.11
C LEU A 96 6.33 14.16 -3.03
N SER A 97 6.18 14.33 -4.35
CA SER A 97 6.78 13.48 -5.40
C SER A 97 8.31 13.53 -5.42
N ASP A 98 8.87 14.68 -5.06
CA ASP A 98 10.31 14.96 -5.13
C ASP A 98 10.99 14.97 -3.76
N ASN A 99 10.20 14.78 -2.69
CA ASN A 99 10.68 14.61 -1.34
C ASN A 99 10.84 13.12 -1.04
N ALA A 100 12.03 12.69 -0.64
CA ALA A 100 12.33 11.27 -0.46
C ALA A 100 12.84 10.96 0.95
N VAL A 101 12.35 9.84 1.49
CA VAL A 101 13.03 9.12 2.57
C VAL A 101 13.85 7.98 1.96
N ILE A 102 15.05 7.75 2.49
CA ILE A 102 15.85 6.58 2.13
C ILE A 102 15.45 5.45 3.06
N VAL A 103 14.91 4.37 2.50
CA VAL A 103 14.57 3.16 3.26
C VAL A 103 15.65 2.11 3.07
N GLY A 104 15.98 1.42 4.15
CA GLY A 104 16.90 0.29 4.10
C GLY A 104 16.32 -0.83 3.23
N LYS A 105 17.09 -1.26 2.23
CA LYS A 105 16.95 -2.60 1.66
C LYS A 105 17.86 -3.47 2.53
N ASP A 106 17.30 -4.34 3.38
CA ASP A 106 18.16 -5.22 4.18
C ASP A 106 19.14 -5.96 3.25
N ARG A 107 20.39 -6.04 3.72
CA ARG A 107 21.56 -6.52 2.96
C ARG A 107 21.47 -8.02 2.68
N GLY A 108 20.59 -8.42 1.77
CA GLY A 108 20.56 -9.78 1.21
C GLY A 108 19.61 -10.76 1.89
N GLU A 109 18.95 -10.38 2.98
CA GLU A 109 17.74 -11.08 3.42
C GLU A 109 16.56 -10.34 2.80
N PHE A 110 15.80 -11.05 1.96
CA PHE A 110 14.52 -10.59 1.46
C PHE A 110 13.78 -9.87 2.59
N TYR A 111 13.04 -8.78 2.30
CA TYR A 111 11.82 -8.47 3.08
C TYR A 111 11.26 -9.83 3.49
N LEU A 112 11.13 -10.16 4.79
CA LEU A 112 10.68 -11.48 5.26
C LEU A 112 9.24 -11.71 4.77
N THR A 113 9.12 -11.91 3.47
CA THR A 113 7.93 -11.80 2.65
C THR A 113 7.37 -13.19 2.71
N SER A 114 6.73 -13.47 3.83
CA SER A 114 5.95 -14.66 3.97
C SER A 114 4.72 -14.49 3.08
N TYR A 115 4.68 -15.25 1.99
CA TYR A 115 3.48 -15.31 1.14
C TYR A 115 2.24 -15.70 1.94
N ALA A 116 2.38 -16.50 3.00
CA ALA A 116 1.29 -16.80 3.93
C ALA A 116 0.82 -15.53 4.65
N ARG A 117 1.74 -14.71 5.17
CA ARG A 117 1.39 -13.41 5.78
C ARG A 117 0.77 -12.47 4.77
N LEU A 118 1.32 -12.35 3.55
CA LEU A 118 0.72 -11.53 2.48
C LEU A 118 -0.71 -11.97 2.16
N ALA A 119 -0.97 -13.27 2.07
CA ALA A 119 -2.31 -13.81 1.85
C ALA A 119 -3.25 -13.40 2.98
N GLU A 120 -2.80 -13.54 4.24
CA GLU A 120 -3.58 -13.18 5.42
C GLU A 120 -3.87 -11.67 5.49
N GLY A 121 -2.87 -10.83 5.26
CA GLY A 121 -3.04 -9.37 5.25
C GLY A 121 -4.03 -8.91 4.19
N VAL A 122 -3.95 -9.44 2.96
CA VAL A 122 -4.94 -9.13 1.91
C VAL A 122 -6.32 -9.68 2.29
N PHE A 123 -6.41 -10.89 2.86
CA PHE A 123 -7.67 -11.47 3.32
C PHE A 123 -8.34 -10.60 4.40
N GLN A 124 -7.60 -10.21 5.44
CA GLN A 124 -8.12 -9.36 6.51
C GLN A 124 -8.51 -7.98 6.00
N PHE A 125 -7.71 -7.39 5.12
CA PHE A 125 -8.03 -6.11 4.47
C PHE A 125 -9.32 -6.21 3.64
N THR A 126 -9.46 -7.29 2.86
CA THR A 126 -10.66 -7.54 2.03
C THR A 126 -11.89 -7.79 2.89
N ARG A 127 -11.73 -8.51 4.01
CA ARG A 127 -12.80 -8.73 4.99
C ARG A 127 -13.25 -7.42 5.63
N LYS A 128 -12.32 -6.56 6.05
CA LYS A 128 -12.61 -5.28 6.70
C LYS A 128 -13.25 -4.26 5.76
N TYR A 129 -12.69 -4.12 4.55
CA TYR A 129 -13.08 -3.06 3.60
C TYR A 129 -13.92 -3.55 2.43
N GLY A 130 -14.32 -4.82 2.39
CA GLY A 130 -15.02 -5.42 1.25
C GLY A 130 -16.32 -4.70 0.86
N LYS A 131 -17.02 -4.08 1.82
CA LYS A 131 -18.22 -3.27 1.55
C LYS A 131 -17.95 -1.97 0.78
N LEU A 132 -16.69 -1.50 0.77
CA LEU A 132 -16.26 -0.33 -0.01
C LEU A 132 -15.78 -0.72 -1.40
N MET A 133 -15.57 -2.02 -1.65
CA MET A 133 -15.01 -2.51 -2.90
C MET A 133 -16.11 -2.67 -3.95
N SER A 134 -15.81 -2.29 -5.18
CA SER A 134 -16.55 -2.82 -6.32
C SER A 134 -16.36 -4.34 -6.40
N PHE A 135 -17.29 -5.02 -7.09
CA PHE A 135 -17.18 -6.45 -7.32
C PHE A 135 -15.83 -6.83 -7.94
N GLU A 136 -15.31 -5.99 -8.85
CA GLU A 136 -14.01 -6.19 -9.49
C GLU A 136 -12.83 -6.08 -8.53
N GLN A 137 -12.82 -5.03 -7.68
CA GLN A 137 -11.78 -4.83 -6.68
C GLN A 137 -11.78 -6.01 -5.68
N TYR A 138 -12.97 -6.49 -5.32
CA TYR A 138 -13.16 -7.64 -4.47
C TYR A 138 -12.59 -8.92 -5.11
N LEU A 139 -12.94 -9.22 -6.36
CA LEU A 139 -12.38 -10.36 -7.11
C LEU A 139 -10.86 -10.24 -7.29
N TYR A 140 -10.36 -9.04 -7.58
CA TYR A 140 -8.93 -8.79 -7.72
C TYR A 140 -8.18 -9.10 -6.41
N ASN A 141 -8.71 -8.66 -5.27
CA ASN A 141 -8.14 -8.98 -3.97
C ASN A 141 -8.17 -10.49 -3.68
N TRP A 142 -9.25 -11.18 -4.01
CA TRP A 142 -9.31 -12.64 -3.91
C TRP A 142 -8.29 -13.34 -4.81
N SER A 143 -8.07 -12.84 -6.03
CA SER A 143 -7.06 -13.42 -6.93
C SER A 143 -5.65 -13.33 -6.32
N LYS A 144 -5.34 -12.22 -5.64
CA LYS A 144 -4.08 -12.06 -4.88
C LYS A 144 -3.99 -13.03 -3.70
N ILE A 145 -5.07 -13.21 -2.95
CA ILE A 145 -5.11 -14.16 -1.81
C ILE A 145 -4.77 -15.57 -2.31
N LEU A 146 -5.43 -16.02 -3.39
CA LEU A 146 -5.18 -17.34 -3.98
C LEU A 146 -3.75 -17.48 -4.52
N TYR A 147 -3.26 -16.45 -5.21
CA TYR A 147 -1.88 -16.41 -5.70
C TYR A 147 -0.87 -16.52 -4.55
N PHE A 148 -1.04 -15.76 -3.47
CA PHE A 148 -0.15 -15.81 -2.32
C PHE A 148 -0.24 -17.15 -1.59
N ARG A 149 -1.42 -17.75 -1.44
CA ARG A 149 -1.56 -19.11 -0.88
C ARG A 149 -0.87 -20.17 -1.74
N TYR A 150 -0.97 -20.06 -3.07
CA TYR A 150 -0.23 -20.91 -4.01
C TYR A 150 1.30 -20.77 -3.83
N ARG A 151 1.80 -19.53 -3.74
CA ARG A 151 3.23 -19.25 -3.50
C ARG A 151 3.69 -19.73 -2.12
N ALA A 152 2.79 -19.78 -1.15
CA ALA A 152 3.03 -20.34 0.19
C ALA A 152 2.98 -21.88 0.25
N GLY A 153 2.75 -22.58 -0.87
CA GLY A 153 2.81 -24.05 -0.95
C GLY A 153 1.50 -24.75 -1.30
N GLN A 154 0.36 -24.06 -1.32
CA GLN A 154 -0.94 -24.65 -1.67
C GLN A 154 -1.13 -24.77 -3.19
N LYS A 155 -0.37 -25.68 -3.83
CA LYS A 155 -0.22 -25.76 -5.29
C LYS A 155 -1.53 -25.94 -6.07
N TRP A 156 -2.48 -26.67 -5.50
CA TRP A 156 -3.78 -26.96 -6.11
C TRP A 156 -4.64 -25.70 -6.37
N LEU A 157 -4.35 -24.58 -5.71
CA LEU A 157 -5.07 -23.31 -5.91
C LEU A 157 -4.71 -22.58 -7.22
N TRP A 158 -3.68 -23.03 -7.94
CA TRP A 158 -3.20 -22.30 -9.12
C TRP A 158 -4.23 -22.11 -10.25
N PRO A 159 -5.01 -23.13 -10.66
CA PRO A 159 -6.03 -22.94 -11.69
C PRO A 159 -7.10 -21.92 -11.26
N LEU A 160 -7.50 -21.94 -9.98
CA LEU A 160 -8.45 -20.99 -9.40
C LEU A 160 -7.89 -19.57 -9.38
N ALA A 161 -6.63 -19.40 -8.95
CA ALA A 161 -5.95 -18.11 -8.94
C ALA A 161 -5.86 -17.50 -10.36
N LYS A 162 -5.48 -18.32 -11.36
CA LYS A 162 -5.44 -17.90 -12.77
C LYS A 162 -6.81 -17.50 -13.30
N GLY A 163 -7.83 -18.35 -13.09
CA GLY A 163 -9.19 -18.08 -13.57
C GLY A 163 -9.76 -16.79 -12.98
N LEU A 164 -9.62 -16.61 -11.67
CA LEU A 164 -10.11 -15.41 -10.99
C LEU A 164 -9.35 -14.15 -11.41
N HIS A 165 -8.03 -14.26 -11.63
CA HIS A 165 -7.23 -13.16 -12.16
C HIS A 165 -7.68 -12.76 -13.58
N LEU A 166 -7.91 -13.72 -14.47
CA LEU A 166 -8.42 -13.46 -15.81
C LEU A 166 -9.79 -12.78 -15.78
N LEU A 167 -10.71 -13.27 -14.95
CA LEU A 167 -12.02 -12.63 -14.74
C LEU A 167 -11.86 -11.19 -14.25
N SER A 168 -10.99 -10.95 -13.26
CA SER A 168 -10.73 -9.58 -12.78
C SER A 168 -10.19 -8.65 -13.87
N ARG A 169 -9.50 -9.17 -14.90
CA ARG A 169 -8.98 -8.36 -16.02
C ARG A 169 -10.00 -8.06 -17.11
N VAL A 170 -11.03 -8.88 -17.25
CA VAL A 170 -12.14 -8.62 -18.20
C VAL A 170 -12.93 -7.41 -17.74
N PHE A 171 -13.06 -7.24 -16.43
CA PHE A 171 -13.86 -6.17 -15.85
C PHE A 171 -13.02 -4.97 -15.38
N SER A 172 -11.75 -5.17 -15.01
CA SER A 172 -11.00 -4.13 -14.30
C SER A 172 -9.85 -3.46 -15.08
N PRO A 173 -9.71 -2.12 -15.04
CA PRO A 173 -8.60 -1.39 -15.63
C PRO A 173 -7.28 -1.51 -14.85
N PHE A 174 -7.25 -2.17 -13.68
CA PHE A 174 -6.05 -2.29 -12.83
C PHE A 174 -5.03 -3.30 -13.40
N THR A 175 -4.32 -2.91 -14.47
CA THR A 175 -3.22 -3.69 -15.04
C THR A 175 -1.88 -3.45 -14.34
N LEU A 176 -0.98 -4.45 -14.46
CA LEU A 176 0.37 -4.58 -13.90
C LEU A 176 0.46 -4.98 -12.41
N ILE A 177 0.36 -6.29 -12.15
CA ILE A 177 1.36 -6.92 -11.28
C ILE A 177 2.64 -6.98 -12.12
N ARG A 178 3.47 -5.93 -12.07
CA ARG A 178 4.88 -6.10 -12.44
C ARG A 178 5.51 -6.83 -11.27
N ASN A 179 6.16 -7.95 -11.57
CA ASN A 179 7.10 -8.56 -10.64
C ASN A 179 8.05 -7.44 -10.17
N SER A 180 7.96 -7.10 -8.90
CA SER A 180 9.01 -6.36 -8.19
C SER A 180 9.86 -7.39 -7.46
#